data_AF-A0A7X6A8S1-F1
#
_entry.id   AF-A0A7X6A8S1-F1
#
_cell.length_a   1.000
_cell.length_b   1.000
_cell.length_c   1.000
_cell.angle_alpha   90.00
_cell.angle_beta   90.00
_cell.angle_gamma   90.00
#
_symmetry.space_group_name_H-M   'P 1'
#
loop_
_entity.id
_entity.type
_entity.pdbx_description
1 polymer ?
#
loop_
_entity_poly.entity_id
_entity_poly.type
_entity_poly.pdbx_seq_one_letter_code
_entity_poly.pdbx_strand_id
1 'polypeptide(L)'
;MTEEATEEFLSVLRPYTMLVVLDGKLGPFGGITFVEPGELRKSIVLIDAEGDRYVPLAEGAVSADATNLAVMMKPLLSNMLGPTGENMGFFFLPATTEAGGLIADPLGEGTFTVRVGDQPFEWRTPLSSAIPSKVCPVDGEEMSGAWSYCPWHGKKLGAK
;
A
#
# COMPACT_ATOMS: atom_id res chain seq x y z
N MET A 1 -10.75 -16.25 10.72
CA MET A 1 -11.71 -15.16 11.01
C MET A 1 -13.03 -15.52 10.36
N THR A 2 -14.14 -15.09 10.94
CA THR A 2 -15.45 -15.13 10.25
C THR A 2 -15.50 -14.03 9.19
N GLU A 3 -16.39 -14.15 8.21
CA GLU A 3 -16.61 -13.11 7.20
C GLU A 3 -17.03 -11.78 7.86
N GLU A 4 -17.90 -11.85 8.86
CA GLU A 4 -18.36 -10.70 9.64
C GLU A 4 -17.21 -9.95 10.33
N ALA A 5 -16.32 -10.68 11.01
CA ALA A 5 -15.14 -10.08 11.65
C ALA A 5 -14.14 -9.50 10.63
N THR A 6 -14.11 -10.06 9.41
CA THR A 6 -13.28 -9.53 8.32
C THR A 6 -13.85 -8.23 7.78
N GLU A 7 -15.16 -8.16 7.59
CA GLU A 7 -15.85 -6.94 7.15
C GLU A 7 -15.71 -5.81 8.17
N GLU A 8 -15.90 -6.11 9.45
CA GLU A 8 -15.73 -5.13 10.53
C GLU A 8 -14.32 -4.52 10.48
N PHE A 9 -13.29 -5.37 10.37
CA PHE A 9 -11.91 -4.93 10.26
C PHE A 9 -11.65 -4.09 9.00
N LEU A 10 -12.14 -4.52 7.84
CA LEU A 10 -11.91 -3.82 6.57
C LEU A 10 -12.66 -2.49 6.51
N SER A 11 -13.86 -2.41 7.08
CA SER A 11 -14.69 -1.20 7.07
C SER A 11 -13.99 -0.01 7.71
N VAL A 12 -13.15 -0.26 8.73
CA VAL A 12 -12.33 0.75 9.41
C VAL A 12 -11.29 1.36 8.48
N LEU A 13 -10.73 0.57 7.57
CA LEU A 13 -9.67 0.98 6.65
C LEU A 13 -10.18 1.52 5.31
N ARG A 14 -11.38 1.12 4.86
CA ARG A 14 -11.96 1.53 3.56
C ARG A 14 -11.95 3.04 3.27
N PRO A 15 -12.15 3.94 4.25
CA PRO A 15 -12.07 5.38 4.01
C PRO A 15 -10.67 5.89 3.69
N TYR A 16 -9.63 5.05 3.85
CA TYR A 16 -8.24 5.47 3.79
C TYR A 16 -7.39 4.64 2.82
N THR A 17 -6.42 5.30 2.21
CA THR A 17 -5.21 4.65 1.73
C THR A 17 -4.17 4.71 2.85
N MET A 18 -3.82 3.56 3.40
CA MET A 18 -2.83 3.46 4.50
C MET A 18 -1.45 3.16 3.93
N LEU A 19 -0.48 4.02 4.26
CA LEU A 19 0.93 3.83 3.95
C LEU A 19 1.69 3.49 5.22
N VAL A 20 2.55 2.49 5.14
CA VAL A 20 3.52 2.15 6.19
C VAL A 20 4.90 2.51 5.66
N VAL A 21 5.54 3.51 6.27
CA VAL A 21 6.77 4.10 5.76
C VAL A 21 7.84 4.05 6.84
N LEU A 22 9.06 3.70 6.42
CA LEU A 22 10.26 3.75 7.22
C LEU A 22 11.31 4.51 6.42
N ASP A 23 11.99 5.45 7.08
CA ASP A 23 13.20 6.07 6.55
C ASP A 23 14.27 6.04 7.64
N GLY A 24 15.49 5.70 7.24
CA GLY A 24 16.60 5.65 8.14
C GLY A 24 17.93 5.57 7.39
N LYS A 25 18.97 6.11 8.02
CA LYS A 25 20.34 6.06 7.50
C LYS A 25 21.11 4.97 8.22
N LEU A 26 21.65 4.03 7.45
CA LEU A 26 22.55 3.01 7.97
C LEU A 26 23.93 3.62 8.24
N GLY A 27 24.39 3.52 9.48
CA GLY A 27 25.71 3.94 9.91
C GLY A 27 26.80 2.92 9.57
N PRO A 28 28.09 3.31 9.66
CA PRO A 28 29.23 2.47 9.26
C PRO A 28 29.39 1.18 10.09
N PHE A 29 28.79 1.14 11.29
CA PHE A 29 28.81 -0.02 12.19
C PHE A 29 27.47 -0.75 12.28
N GLY A 30 26.56 -0.53 11.32
CA GLY A 30 25.29 -1.25 11.21
C GLY A 30 24.13 -0.69 12.05
N GLY A 31 24.36 0.33 12.87
CA GLY A 31 23.27 1.06 13.54
C GLY A 31 22.45 1.89 12.55
N ILE A 32 21.14 2.02 12.75
CA ILE A 32 20.25 2.80 11.89
C ILE A 32 19.80 4.05 12.65
N THR A 33 19.92 5.22 12.03
CA THR A 33 19.32 6.46 12.53
C THR A 33 18.03 6.71 11.77
N PHE A 34 16.89 6.47 12.43
CA PHE A 34 15.57 6.62 11.83
C PHE A 34 15.11 8.08 11.78
N VAL A 35 14.30 8.41 10.79
CA VAL A 35 13.58 9.68 10.75
C VAL A 35 12.31 9.54 11.58
N GLU A 36 12.06 10.52 12.46
CA GLU A 36 10.87 10.54 13.32
C GLU A 36 9.57 10.55 12.48
N PRO A 37 8.53 9.77 12.85
CA PRO A 37 7.28 9.70 12.09
C PRO A 37 6.61 11.06 11.85
N GLY A 38 6.73 11.99 12.79
CA GLY A 38 6.20 13.36 12.64
C GLY A 38 6.87 14.16 11.52
N GLU A 39 8.18 13.95 11.31
CA GLU A 39 8.90 14.57 10.19
C GLU A 39 8.63 13.83 8.88
N LEU A 40 8.52 12.49 8.91
CA LEU A 40 8.10 11.70 7.76
C LEU A 40 6.74 12.13 7.20
N ARG A 41 5.78 12.46 8.07
CA ARG A 41 4.46 12.94 7.63
C ARG A 41 4.55 14.10 6.64
N LYS A 42 5.49 15.03 6.88
CA LYS A 42 5.66 16.25 6.08
C LYS A 42 6.29 15.98 4.72
N SER A 43 6.95 14.84 4.56
CA SER A 43 7.67 14.47 3.34
C SER A 43 6.89 13.51 2.44
N ILE A 44 5.79 12.94 2.93
CA ILE A 44 4.95 11.98 2.20
C ILE A 44 3.96 12.71 1.30
N VAL A 45 3.97 12.36 0.02
CA VAL A 45 2.96 12.79 -0.96
C VAL A 45 2.60 11.61 -1.84
N LEU A 46 1.31 11.28 -1.94
CA LEU A 46 0.80 10.38 -2.97
C LEU A 46 0.36 11.21 -4.18
N ILE A 47 0.71 10.74 -5.37
CA ILE A 47 0.33 11.31 -6.66
C ILE A 47 -0.46 10.23 -7.41
N ASP A 48 -1.72 10.50 -7.72
CA ASP A 48 -2.59 9.54 -8.43
C ASP A 48 -2.29 9.49 -9.95
N ALA A 49 -3.09 8.74 -10.70
CA ALA A 49 -2.89 8.55 -12.13
C ALA A 49 -3.16 9.83 -12.94
N GLU A 50 -3.99 10.72 -12.42
CA GLU A 50 -4.34 12.01 -12.98
C GLU A 50 -3.32 13.10 -12.63
N GLY A 51 -2.45 12.84 -11.65
CA GLY A 51 -1.40 13.75 -11.19
C GLY A 51 -1.79 14.60 -9.98
N ASP A 52 -2.96 14.36 -9.40
CA ASP A 52 -3.42 15.05 -8.19
C ASP A 52 -2.65 14.56 -6.97
N ARG A 53 -2.50 15.46 -5.98
CA ARG A 53 -1.56 15.30 -4.88
C ARG A 53 -2.29 15.17 -3.55
N TYR A 54 -1.98 14.12 -2.81
CA TYR A 54 -2.58 13.82 -1.51
C TYR A 54 -1.49 13.73 -0.45
N VAL A 55 -1.75 14.36 0.69
CA VAL A 55 -0.86 14.31 1.87
C VAL A 55 -1.54 13.53 2.98
N PRO A 56 -0.78 12.98 3.96
CA PRO A 56 -1.37 12.34 5.12
C PRO A 56 -2.37 13.27 5.82
N LEU A 57 -3.58 12.76 6.08
CA LEU A 57 -4.59 13.41 6.91
C LEU A 57 -3.99 13.81 8.25
N ALA A 58 -4.47 14.86 8.91
CA ALA A 58 -4.05 15.19 10.28
C ALA A 58 -4.55 14.13 11.29
N GLU A 59 -3.90 14.02 12.46
CA GLU A 59 -4.23 12.98 13.44
C GLU A 59 -5.68 13.03 13.92
N GLY A 60 -6.23 14.24 14.13
CA GLY A 60 -7.65 14.41 14.50
C GLY A 60 -8.66 14.16 13.37
N ALA A 61 -8.18 13.93 12.14
CA ALA A 61 -9.02 13.61 10.98
C ALA A 61 -9.08 12.11 10.68
N VAL A 62 -8.28 11.29 11.38
CA VAL A 62 -8.32 9.83 11.30
C VAL A 62 -9.24 9.30 12.39
N SER A 63 -10.07 8.31 12.08
CA SER A 63 -10.97 7.71 13.06
C SER A 63 -10.20 7.05 14.21
N ALA A 64 -10.82 7.02 15.39
CA ALA A 64 -10.25 6.36 16.56
C ALA A 64 -9.95 4.88 16.28
N ASP A 65 -10.83 4.19 15.55
CA ASP A 65 -10.65 2.77 15.22
C ASP A 65 -9.47 2.52 14.28
N ALA A 66 -9.29 3.34 13.24
CA ALA A 66 -8.15 3.22 12.34
C ALA A 66 -6.82 3.54 13.07
N THR A 67 -6.86 4.52 13.97
CA THR A 67 -5.72 4.85 14.83
C THR A 67 -5.36 3.70 15.76
N ASN A 68 -6.36 3.11 16.43
CA ASN A 68 -6.18 1.97 17.32
C ASN A 68 -5.64 0.74 16.58
N LEU A 69 -6.05 0.54 15.32
CA LEU A 69 -5.51 -0.51 14.48
C LEU A 69 -4.00 -0.30 14.24
N ALA A 70 -3.55 0.90 13.87
CA ALA A 70 -2.14 1.19 13.71
C ALA A 70 -1.33 0.98 15.01
N VAL A 71 -1.90 1.38 16.16
CA VAL A 71 -1.31 1.16 17.49
C VAL A 71 -1.18 -0.33 17.79
N MET A 72 -2.16 -1.15 17.41
CA MET A 72 -2.12 -2.60 17.58
C MET A 72 -1.13 -3.29 16.63
N MET A 73 -0.95 -2.76 15.41
CA MET A 73 -0.03 -3.31 14.43
C MET A 73 1.44 -3.05 14.76
N LYS A 74 1.76 -1.91 15.40
CA LYS A 74 3.13 -1.58 15.83
C LYS A 74 3.84 -2.70 16.60
N PRO A 75 3.31 -3.23 17.73
CA PRO A 75 4.00 -4.27 18.49
C PRO A 75 4.18 -5.56 17.69
N LEU A 76 3.26 -5.90 16.78
CA LEU A 76 3.43 -7.06 15.89
C LEU A 76 4.64 -6.87 14.96
N LEU A 77 4.75 -5.70 14.34
CA LEU A 77 5.89 -5.37 13.49
C LEU A 77 7.20 -5.28 14.29
N SER A 78 7.19 -4.68 15.48
CA SER A 78 8.36 -4.64 16.36
C SER A 78 8.84 -6.03 16.77
N ASN A 79 7.91 -6.95 17.06
CA ASN A 79 8.27 -8.33 17.40
C ASN A 79 8.88 -9.08 16.21
N MET A 80 8.45 -8.78 14.98
CA MET A 80 8.94 -9.45 13.77
C MET A 80 10.23 -8.83 13.21
N LEU A 81 10.35 -7.50 13.26
CA LEU A 81 11.40 -6.74 12.58
C LEU A 81 12.34 -6.01 13.56
N GLY A 82 12.13 -6.18 14.87
CA GLY A 82 12.91 -5.52 15.90
C GLY A 82 12.78 -3.99 15.85
N PRO A 83 13.89 -3.24 16.03
CA PRO A 83 13.89 -1.77 16.00
C PRO A 83 13.32 -1.18 14.70
N THR A 84 13.45 -1.87 13.58
CA THR A 84 12.90 -1.45 12.29
C THR A 84 11.37 -1.35 12.35
N GLY A 85 10.71 -2.33 12.96
CA GLY A 85 9.24 -2.35 13.09
C GLY A 85 8.71 -1.27 14.03
N GLU A 86 9.46 -0.96 15.09
CA GLU A 86 9.11 0.10 16.04
C GLU A 86 9.10 1.50 15.39
N ASN A 87 10.01 1.71 14.44
CA ASN A 87 10.21 2.98 13.75
C ASN A 87 9.38 3.12 12.47
N MET A 88 8.56 2.12 12.12
CA MET A 88 7.60 2.26 11.02
C MET A 88 6.49 3.26 11.38
N GLY A 89 6.32 4.27 10.54
CA GLY A 89 5.22 5.22 10.63
C GLY A 89 4.01 4.73 9.84
N PHE A 90 2.81 4.89 10.42
CA PHE A 90 1.53 4.63 9.77
C PHE A 90 0.91 5.96 9.37
N PHE A 91 0.60 6.11 8.09
CA PHE A 91 0.09 7.35 7.52
C PHE A 91 -1.20 7.06 6.76
N PHE A 92 -2.25 7.81 7.05
CA PHE A 92 -3.56 7.66 6.42
C PHE A 92 -3.81 8.81 5.46
N LEU A 93 -4.14 8.49 4.23
CA LEU A 93 -4.58 9.41 3.18
C LEU A 93 -6.06 9.12 2.89
N PRO A 94 -6.85 10.07 2.33
CA PRO A 94 -8.20 9.74 1.87
C PRO A 94 -8.14 8.60 0.84
N ALA A 95 -9.06 7.65 0.88
CA ALA A 95 -9.11 6.59 -0.15
C ALA A 95 -9.57 7.10 -1.52
N THR A 96 -10.31 8.21 -1.53
CA THR A 96 -11.00 8.72 -2.72
C THR A 96 -10.68 10.17 -3.03
N THR A 97 -10.75 10.52 -4.31
CA THR A 97 -10.75 11.88 -4.84
C THR A 97 -12.04 12.60 -4.43
N GLU A 98 -12.11 13.92 -4.59
CA GLU A 98 -13.35 14.67 -4.36
C GLU A 98 -14.51 14.21 -5.27
N ALA A 99 -14.19 13.66 -6.44
CA ALA A 99 -15.15 13.10 -7.39
C ALA A 99 -15.57 11.65 -7.05
N GLY A 100 -15.00 11.05 -6.00
CA GLY A 100 -15.32 9.70 -5.53
C GLY A 100 -14.56 8.56 -6.21
N GLY A 101 -13.60 8.85 -7.10
CA GLY A 101 -12.68 7.86 -7.65
C GLY A 101 -11.62 7.45 -6.61
N LEU A 102 -11.00 6.27 -6.72
CA LEU A 102 -9.93 5.87 -5.80
C LEU A 102 -8.63 6.62 -6.13
N ILE A 103 -7.92 7.13 -5.11
CA ILE A 103 -6.62 7.81 -5.32
C ILE A 103 -5.49 6.84 -5.70
N ALA A 104 -5.70 5.55 -5.42
CA ALA A 104 -4.80 4.46 -5.74
C ALA A 104 -5.65 3.20 -6.01
N ASP A 105 -6.16 3.07 -7.23
CA ASP A 105 -6.98 1.92 -7.65
C ASP A 105 -6.06 0.70 -7.90
N PRO A 106 -6.13 -0.35 -7.07
CA PRO A 106 -5.29 -1.53 -7.25
C PRO A 106 -5.74 -2.42 -8.42
N LEU A 107 -6.94 -2.21 -8.99
CA LEU A 107 -7.53 -3.02 -10.05
C LEU A 107 -7.65 -2.27 -11.38
N GLY A 108 -7.59 -0.94 -11.37
CA GLY A 108 -7.54 -0.10 -12.56
C GLY A 108 -6.19 -0.17 -13.28
N GLU A 109 -6.19 0.07 -14.59
CA GLU A 109 -4.94 0.27 -15.34
C GLU A 109 -4.37 1.67 -15.07
N GLY A 110 -3.07 1.76 -14.82
CA GLY A 110 -2.43 3.05 -14.60
C GLY A 110 -1.17 2.98 -13.74
N THR A 111 -0.84 4.12 -13.16
CA THR A 111 0.27 4.26 -12.23
C THR A 111 -0.07 5.26 -11.14
N PHE A 112 0.37 5.02 -9.93
CA PHE A 112 0.40 6.04 -8.88
C PHE A 112 1.80 6.07 -8.26
N THR A 113 2.16 7.21 -7.68
CA THR A 113 3.48 7.40 -7.07
C THR A 113 3.34 7.83 -5.63
N VAL A 114 4.09 7.20 -4.72
CA VAL A 114 4.32 7.73 -3.37
C VAL A 114 5.71 8.34 -3.34
N ARG A 115 5.80 9.61 -3.00
CA ARG A 115 7.06 10.27 -2.67
C ARG A 115 7.28 10.26 -1.17
N VAL A 116 8.48 9.92 -0.75
CA VAL A 116 8.97 10.09 0.62
C VAL A 116 10.19 10.99 0.54
N GLY A 117 10.00 12.27 0.81
CA GLY A 117 10.99 13.32 0.53
C GLY A 117 11.30 13.40 -0.96
N ASP A 118 12.57 13.16 -1.30
CA ASP A 118 13.06 13.20 -2.69
C ASP A 118 13.01 11.85 -3.39
N GLN A 119 12.60 10.78 -2.70
CA GLN A 119 12.53 9.42 -3.27
C GLN A 119 11.13 9.14 -3.82
N PRO A 120 10.97 8.93 -5.14
CA PRO A 120 9.72 8.45 -5.72
C PRO A 120 9.65 6.91 -5.71
N PHE A 121 8.50 6.39 -5.34
CA PHE A 121 8.13 4.98 -5.46
C PHE A 121 6.93 4.90 -6.41
N GLU A 122 7.12 4.30 -7.58
CA GLU A 122 6.08 4.16 -8.60
C GLU A 122 5.48 2.75 -8.53
N TRP A 123 4.15 2.67 -8.50
CA TRP A 123 3.40 1.43 -8.65
C TRP A 123 2.67 1.42 -9.99
N ARG A 124 2.73 0.28 -10.68
CA ARG A 124 1.95 0.02 -11.88
C ARG A 124 0.75 -0.83 -11.51
N THR A 125 -0.41 -0.42 -11.97
CA THR A 125 -1.68 -1.08 -11.72
C THR A 125 -2.21 -1.69 -13.04
N PRO A 126 -2.95 -2.80 -12.98
CA PRO A 126 -3.48 -3.41 -11.76
C PRO A 126 -2.43 -4.21 -10.99
N LEU A 127 -2.48 -4.16 -9.66
CA LEU A 127 -1.53 -4.85 -8.79
C LEU A 127 -1.75 -6.36 -8.92
N SER A 128 -0.73 -7.09 -9.33
CA SER A 128 -0.83 -8.55 -9.50
C SER A 128 -1.22 -9.30 -8.22
N SER A 129 -0.95 -8.70 -7.05
CA SER A 129 -1.36 -9.24 -5.74
C SER A 129 -2.85 -9.06 -5.43
N ALA A 130 -3.55 -8.17 -6.14
CA ALA A 130 -4.96 -7.84 -5.92
C ALA A 130 -5.89 -8.51 -6.95
N ILE A 131 -5.33 -9.12 -8.00
CA ILE A 131 -6.11 -9.75 -9.08
C ILE A 131 -5.99 -11.27 -8.96
N PRO A 132 -7.09 -12.02 -9.13
CA PRO A 132 -7.03 -13.47 -9.26
C PRO A 132 -6.05 -13.89 -10.36
N SER A 133 -5.34 -14.98 -10.12
CA SER A 133 -4.47 -15.56 -11.13
C SER A 133 -5.27 -16.00 -12.36
N LYS A 134 -4.57 -16.03 -13.50
CA LYS A 134 -5.11 -16.48 -14.78
C LYS A 134 -4.44 -17.80 -15.18
N VAL A 135 -4.99 -18.49 -16.17
CA VAL A 135 -4.48 -19.79 -16.63
C VAL A 135 -4.01 -19.69 -18.08
N CYS A 136 -2.85 -20.28 -18.37
CA CYS A 136 -2.37 -20.43 -19.74
C CYS A 136 -3.17 -21.54 -20.46
N PRO A 137 -3.73 -21.27 -21.65
CA PRO A 137 -4.57 -22.25 -22.35
C PRO A 137 -3.79 -23.39 -23.03
N VAL A 138 -2.45 -23.34 -23.03
CA VAL A 138 -1.60 -24.35 -23.70
C VAL A 138 -1.21 -25.48 -22.76
N ASP A 139 -0.82 -25.13 -21.53
CA ASP A 139 -0.25 -26.05 -20.54
C ASP A 139 -1.04 -26.07 -19.22
N GLY A 140 -1.99 -25.15 -19.02
CA GLY A 140 -2.76 -25.02 -17.79
C GLY A 140 -2.00 -24.37 -16.63
N GLU A 141 -0.81 -23.79 -16.87
CA GLU A 141 -0.02 -23.17 -15.81
C GLU A 141 -0.68 -21.87 -15.29
N GLU A 142 -0.56 -21.65 -13.99
CA GLU A 142 -1.08 -20.47 -13.29
C GLU A 142 -0.15 -19.26 -13.55
N MET A 143 -0.74 -18.17 -14.01
CA MET A 143 -0.06 -16.97 -14.48
C MET A 143 -0.56 -15.74 -13.71
N SER A 144 0.24 -14.68 -13.71
CA SER A 144 -0.16 -13.40 -13.10
C SER A 144 -1.50 -12.92 -13.66
N GLY A 145 -2.42 -12.56 -12.76
CA GLY A 145 -3.70 -11.95 -13.11
C GLY A 145 -3.55 -10.64 -13.89
N ALA A 146 -2.44 -9.93 -13.69
CA ALA A 146 -2.14 -8.66 -14.35
C ALA A 146 -1.74 -8.84 -15.84
N TRP A 147 -1.49 -10.06 -16.31
CA TRP A 147 -1.08 -10.30 -17.68
C TRP A 147 -2.25 -10.57 -18.62
N SER A 148 -2.12 -10.08 -19.86
CA SER A 148 -3.07 -10.38 -20.93
C SER A 148 -2.71 -11.66 -21.71
N TYR A 149 -1.41 -11.98 -21.80
CA TYR A 149 -0.88 -13.10 -22.57
C TYR A 149 0.13 -13.90 -21.74
N CYS A 150 0.20 -15.20 -21.98
CA CYS A 150 1.24 -16.06 -21.41
C CYS A 150 2.61 -15.61 -21.95
N PRO A 151 3.60 -15.32 -21.09
CA PRO A 151 4.93 -14.89 -21.54
C PRO A 151 5.70 -16.01 -22.26
N TRP A 152 5.31 -17.27 -22.06
CA TRP A 152 5.97 -18.43 -22.64
C TRP A 152 5.36 -18.83 -23.98
N HIS A 153 4.03 -18.87 -24.05
CA HIS A 153 3.30 -19.39 -25.21
C HIS A 153 2.67 -18.31 -26.11
N GLY A 154 2.65 -17.05 -25.68
CA GLY A 154 2.07 -15.94 -26.43
C GLY A 154 0.55 -16.03 -26.63
N LYS A 155 -0.12 -16.96 -25.94
CA LYS A 155 -1.59 -17.12 -26.00
C LYS A 155 -2.26 -16.26 -24.95
N LYS A 156 -3.45 -15.72 -25.30
CA LYS A 156 -4.26 -14.93 -24.39
C LYS A 156 -4.64 -15.77 -23.17
N LEU A 157 -4.43 -15.22 -21.99
CA LEU A 157 -4.74 -15.90 -20.73
C LEU A 157 -6.24 -15.93 -20.47
N GLY A 158 -6.72 -17.05 -19.92
CA GLY A 158 -8.11 -17.22 -19.47
C GLY A 158 -8.27 -16.93 -17.98
N ALA A 159 -9.49 -16.60 -17.56
CA ALA A 159 -9.84 -16.65 -16.14
C ALA A 159 -9.74 -18.10 -15.64
N LYS A 160 -9.38 -18.25 -14.37
CA LYS A 160 -9.45 -19.54 -13.67
C LYS A 160 -10.90 -19.98 -13.47
#